data_AF-A0A0D2CJJ8-F1
#
_entry.id   AF-A0A0D2CJJ8-F1
#
_cell.length_a   1.000
_cell.length_b   1.000
_cell.length_c   1.000
_cell.angle_alpha   90.00
_cell.angle_beta   90.00
_cell.angle_gamma   90.00
#
_symmetry.space_group_name_H-M   'P 1'
#
loop_
_entity.id
_entity.type
_entity.pdbx_description
1 polymer ?
#
loop_
_entity_poly.entity_id
_entity_poly.type
_entity_poly.pdbx_seq_one_letter_code
_entity_poly.pdbx_strand_id
1 'polypeptide(L)'
;MAELTTDQVRSLDQTRQRLLALHKSLVALGSELVTQNQLPSWPALQLHANLVSNNLQTIVSQLAEHRDTYQSTVAFPTPKFPGTQRAFILETLLRTKLEPNVEDWVEEGENISAQQRKATFLGLSDDDRNALWQWAPGAANGAARKQKWGADFTLEEKQKGVENVATGLRRQLIEPPDDEGDEGPEEEEEEYEVSDEEDEDEEADKMDIEKQPPKSEASPASTDTRSALPTAGQMNLETLHKFMTTGR
;
A
#
# COMPACT_ATOMS: atom_id res chain seq x y z
N MET A 1 4.15 13.08 40.68
CA MET A 1 3.89 12.41 39.38
C MET A 1 5.24 12.29 38.70
N ALA A 2 5.61 11.12 38.18
CA ALA A 2 6.86 11.01 37.43
C ALA A 2 6.72 11.84 36.15
N GLU A 3 7.68 12.72 35.90
CA GLU A 3 7.72 13.46 34.64
C GLU A 3 8.10 12.50 33.51
N LEU A 4 7.44 12.61 32.36
CA LEU A 4 7.78 11.80 31.19
C LEU A 4 9.19 12.14 30.72
N THR A 5 9.94 11.11 30.32
CA THR A 5 11.25 11.34 29.71
C THR A 5 11.09 11.95 28.32
N THR A 6 12.11 12.66 27.85
CA THR A 6 12.12 13.26 26.49
C THR A 6 11.89 12.23 25.39
N ASP A 7 12.36 11.00 25.58
CA ASP A 7 12.19 9.91 24.62
C ASP A 7 10.74 9.42 24.57
N GLN A 8 10.06 9.34 25.72
CA GLN A 8 8.64 8.99 25.80
C GLN A 8 7.75 10.06 25.16
N VAL A 9 8.11 11.34 25.31
CA VAL A 9 7.41 12.44 24.63
C VAL A 9 7.62 12.35 23.12
N ARG A 10 8.84 12.01 22.67
CA ARG A 10 9.14 11.82 21.24
C ARG A 10 8.34 10.66 20.64
N SER A 11 8.24 9.53 21.33
CA SER A 11 7.45 8.39 20.83
C SER A 11 5.95 8.73 20.74
N LEU A 12 5.43 9.50 21.71
CA LEU A 12 4.06 10.02 21.67
C LEU A 12 3.83 10.93 20.45
N ASP A 13 4.72 11.89 20.18
CA ASP A 13 4.58 12.77 19.02
C ASP A 13 4.72 11.99 17.70
N GLN A 14 5.62 11.01 17.64
CA GLN A 14 5.75 10.14 16.47
C GLN A 14 4.43 9.38 16.19
N THR A 15 3.79 8.82 17.20
CA THR A 15 2.47 8.18 17.03
C THR A 15 1.39 9.18 16.64
N ARG A 16 1.42 10.41 17.18
CA ARG A 16 0.50 11.48 16.78
C ARG A 16 0.65 11.80 15.29
N GLN A 17 1.89 11.94 14.79
CA GLN A 17 2.16 12.23 13.39
C GLN A 17 1.64 11.11 12.47
N ARG A 18 1.78 9.83 12.85
CA ARG A 18 1.22 8.71 12.07
C ARG A 18 -0.29 8.66 12.09
N LEU A 19 -0.93 8.91 13.24
CA LEU A 19 -2.39 9.00 13.34
C LEU A 19 -2.94 10.15 12.49
N LEU A 20 -2.22 11.28 12.44
CA LEU A 20 -2.57 12.39 11.54
C LEU A 20 -2.44 12.01 10.07
N ALA A 21 -1.40 11.26 9.69
CA ALA A 21 -1.25 10.77 8.32
C ALA A 21 -2.41 9.84 7.92
N LEU A 22 -2.78 8.90 8.80
CA LEU A 22 -3.95 8.04 8.60
C LEU A 22 -5.24 8.87 8.47
N HIS A 23 -5.46 9.84 9.37
CA HIS A 23 -6.62 10.72 9.32
C HIS A 23 -6.70 11.48 7.99
N LYS A 24 -5.59 12.08 7.53
CA LYS A 24 -5.54 12.75 6.22
C LYS A 24 -5.90 11.80 5.08
N SER A 25 -5.42 10.55 5.11
CA SER A 25 -5.76 9.55 4.09
C SER A 25 -7.24 9.16 4.10
N LEU A 26 -7.86 9.06 5.27
CA LEU A 26 -9.29 8.76 5.41
C LEU A 26 -10.17 9.94 4.99
N VAL A 27 -9.78 11.17 5.34
CA VAL A 27 -10.49 12.38 4.91
C VAL A 27 -10.41 12.53 3.40
N ALA A 28 -9.24 12.30 2.79
CA ALA A 28 -9.08 12.32 1.34
C ALA A 28 -10.02 11.30 0.67
N LEU A 29 -10.02 10.04 1.13
CA LEU A 29 -10.90 9.00 0.62
C LEU A 29 -12.39 9.36 0.80
N GLY A 30 -12.77 9.87 1.97
CA GLY A 30 -14.14 10.30 2.24
C GLY A 30 -14.56 11.46 1.35
N SER A 31 -13.67 12.42 1.13
CA SER A 31 -13.92 13.56 0.25
C SER A 31 -14.09 13.12 -1.20
N GLU A 32 -13.29 12.17 -1.68
CA GLU A 32 -13.40 11.63 -3.03
C GLU A 32 -14.72 10.90 -3.23
N LEU A 33 -15.13 10.09 -2.26
CA LEU A 33 -16.39 9.35 -2.30
C LEU A 33 -17.63 10.26 -2.26
N VAL A 34 -17.55 11.40 -1.58
CA VAL A 34 -18.65 12.38 -1.47
C VAL A 34 -18.71 13.31 -2.68
N THR A 35 -17.55 13.68 -3.24
CA THR A 35 -17.45 14.61 -4.37
C THR A 35 -17.74 13.93 -5.71
N GLN A 36 -17.36 12.66 -5.86
CA GLN A 36 -17.72 11.88 -7.04
C GLN A 36 -19.15 11.36 -6.88
N ASN A 37 -20.09 11.87 -7.68
CA ASN A 37 -21.50 11.42 -7.72
C ASN A 37 -21.65 9.97 -8.28
N GLN A 38 -20.53 9.33 -8.63
CA GLN A 38 -20.40 7.96 -9.07
C GLN A 38 -19.38 7.27 -8.19
N LEU A 39 -19.59 5.98 -7.91
CA LEU A 39 -18.63 5.18 -7.14
C LEU A 39 -17.25 5.25 -7.82
N PRO A 40 -16.17 5.50 -7.06
CA PRO A 40 -14.83 5.53 -7.61
C PRO A 40 -14.50 4.19 -8.27
N SER A 41 -13.61 4.22 -9.26
CA SER A 41 -13.18 3.00 -9.94
C SER A 41 -12.55 2.01 -8.95
N TRP A 42 -12.75 0.70 -9.18
CA TRP A 42 -12.18 -0.34 -8.31
C TRP A 42 -10.67 -0.20 -8.08
N PRO A 43 -9.83 0.10 -9.10
CA PRO A 43 -8.40 0.32 -8.88
C PRO A 43 -8.10 1.48 -7.93
N ALA A 44 -8.86 2.58 -8.01
CA ALA A 44 -8.70 3.73 -7.11
C ALA A 44 -9.02 3.31 -5.66
N LEU A 45 -10.17 2.64 -5.45
CA LEU A 45 -10.55 2.14 -4.13
C LEU A 45 -9.50 1.17 -3.56
N GLN A 46 -8.97 0.28 -4.39
CA GLN A 46 -7.92 -0.65 -3.98
C GLN A 46 -6.63 0.09 -3.58
N LEU A 47 -6.24 1.14 -4.30
CA LEU A 47 -5.09 1.97 -3.95
C LEU A 47 -5.29 2.65 -2.59
N HIS A 48 -6.45 3.25 -2.34
CA HIS A 48 -6.73 3.87 -1.04
C HIS A 48 -6.78 2.86 0.10
N ALA A 49 -7.38 1.68 -0.13
CA ALA A 49 -7.41 0.59 0.84
C ALA A 49 -5.98 0.12 1.20
N ASN A 50 -5.11 -0.03 0.20
CA ASN A 50 -3.71 -0.38 0.42
C ASN A 50 -2.97 0.71 1.21
N LEU A 51 -3.19 1.99 0.89
CA LEU A 51 -2.59 3.11 1.63
C LEU A 51 -3.02 3.10 3.10
N VAL A 52 -4.31 2.94 3.37
CA VAL A 52 -4.85 2.85 4.73
C VAL A 52 -4.26 1.64 5.46
N SER A 53 -4.21 0.47 4.82
CA SER A 53 -3.61 -0.74 5.38
C SER A 53 -2.14 -0.54 5.76
N ASN A 54 -1.34 0.07 4.90
CA ASN A 54 0.08 0.34 5.17
C ASN A 54 0.26 1.32 6.34
N ASN A 55 -0.57 2.37 6.41
CA ASN A 55 -0.56 3.30 7.54
C ASN A 55 -0.94 2.59 8.85
N LEU A 56 -1.97 1.75 8.84
CA LEU A 56 -2.37 0.95 10.02
C LEU A 56 -1.26 -0.01 10.47
N GLN A 57 -0.62 -0.73 9.56
CA GLN A 57 0.50 -1.61 9.89
C GLN A 57 1.67 -0.84 10.53
N THR A 58 1.97 0.35 10.01
CA THR A 58 3.02 1.22 10.57
C THR A 58 2.67 1.66 11.99
N ILE A 59 1.42 2.08 12.22
CA ILE A 59 0.92 2.48 13.54
C ILE A 59 0.99 1.31 14.53
N VAL A 60 0.52 0.13 14.14
CA VAL A 60 0.55 -1.07 15.00
C VAL A 60 1.98 -1.44 15.37
N SER A 61 2.91 -1.36 14.42
CA SER A 61 4.33 -1.64 14.67
C SER A 61 4.94 -0.66 15.68
N GLN A 62 4.64 0.64 15.55
CA GLN A 62 5.11 1.66 16.50
C GLN A 62 4.49 1.52 17.89
N LEU A 63 3.18 1.20 17.97
CA LEU A 63 2.51 0.95 19.25
C LEU A 63 3.08 -0.30 19.94
N ALA A 64 3.47 -1.32 19.17
CA ALA A 64 4.11 -2.51 19.70
C ALA A 64 5.53 -2.23 20.21
N GLU A 65 6.31 -1.40 19.50
CA GLU A 65 7.68 -1.02 19.88
C GLU A 65 7.73 -0.26 21.20
N HIS A 66 6.79 0.67 21.44
CA HIS A 66 6.75 1.49 22.65
C HIS A 66 5.63 1.07 23.64
N ARG A 67 5.20 -0.20 23.59
CA ARG A 67 4.10 -0.74 24.40
C ARG A 67 4.24 -0.43 25.89
N ASP A 68 5.42 -0.63 26.46
CA ASP A 68 5.66 -0.45 27.90
C ASP A 68 5.46 1.01 28.34
N THR A 69 5.85 1.97 27.49
CA THR A 69 5.60 3.40 27.71
C THR A 69 4.11 3.72 27.69
N TYR A 70 3.36 3.18 26.72
CA TYR A 70 1.92 3.43 26.62
C TYR A 70 1.13 2.79 27.76
N GLN A 71 1.55 1.62 28.23
CA GLN A 71 0.88 0.93 29.35
C GLN A 71 1.17 1.57 30.71
N SER A 72 2.35 2.17 30.89
CA SER A 72 2.73 2.83 32.15
C SER A 72 2.25 4.29 32.24
N THR A 73 1.88 4.90 31.10
CA THR A 73 1.44 6.30 31.04
C THR A 73 -0.08 6.40 31.12
N VAL A 74 -0.59 7.29 31.97
CA VAL A 74 -2.03 7.57 32.11
C VAL A 74 -2.32 9.01 31.68
N ALA A 75 -3.31 9.19 30.82
CA ALA A 75 -3.77 10.51 30.41
C ALA A 75 -4.80 11.07 31.41
N PHE A 76 -4.60 12.32 31.83
CA PHE A 76 -5.55 13.06 32.67
C PHE A 76 -5.65 14.52 32.18
N PRO A 77 -6.80 15.19 32.38
CA PRO A 77 -6.97 16.58 31.97
C PRO A 77 -6.02 17.50 32.74
N THR A 78 -5.45 18.49 32.05
CA THR A 78 -4.65 19.52 32.72
C THR A 78 -5.55 20.49 33.50
N PRO A 79 -5.04 21.18 34.53
CA PRO A 79 -5.81 22.17 35.30
C PRO A 79 -6.34 23.35 34.46
N LYS A 80 -5.82 23.55 33.24
CA LYS A 80 -6.25 24.58 32.30
C LYS A 80 -7.51 24.18 31.52
N PHE A 81 -7.89 22.90 31.53
CA PHE A 81 -9.05 22.43 30.80
C PHE A 81 -10.36 22.79 31.54
N PRO A 82 -11.39 23.33 30.87
CA PRO A 82 -12.65 23.73 31.50
C PRO A 82 -13.54 22.51 31.81
N GLY A 83 -13.18 21.76 32.85
CA GLY A 83 -13.81 20.48 33.21
C GLY A 83 -15.30 20.57 33.55
N THR A 84 -15.78 21.69 34.09
CA THR A 84 -17.20 21.87 34.47
C THR A 84 -18.10 22.18 33.28
N GLN A 85 -17.61 22.94 32.29
CA GLN A 85 -18.40 23.37 31.13
C GLN A 85 -18.37 22.33 30.00
N ARG A 86 -17.30 21.56 29.90
CA ARG A 86 -17.03 20.64 28.79
C ARG A 86 -16.74 19.21 29.26
N ALA A 87 -17.41 18.76 30.32
CA ALA A 87 -17.27 17.41 30.85
C ALA A 87 -17.56 16.33 29.79
N PHE A 88 -18.63 16.50 29.01
CA PHE A 88 -19.05 15.55 27.97
C PHE A 88 -17.97 15.33 26.90
N ILE A 89 -17.27 16.38 26.49
CA ILE A 89 -16.19 16.29 25.48
C ILE A 89 -15.00 15.52 26.07
N LEU A 90 -14.68 15.76 27.35
CA LEU A 90 -13.61 15.05 28.05
C LEU A 90 -13.92 13.55 28.18
N GLU A 91 -15.15 13.21 28.54
CA GLU A 91 -15.61 11.82 28.60
C GLU A 91 -15.48 11.14 27.24
N THR A 92 -15.83 11.85 26.16
CA THR A 92 -15.71 11.33 24.79
C THR A 92 -14.25 11.14 24.38
N LEU A 93 -13.36 12.10 24.69
CA LEU A 93 -11.94 12.05 24.31
C LEU A 93 -11.15 10.99 25.08
N LEU A 94 -11.46 10.80 26.37
CA LEU A 94 -10.78 9.84 27.25
C LEU A 94 -11.51 8.49 27.32
N ARG A 95 -12.51 8.26 26.46
CA ARG A 95 -13.24 7.00 26.39
C ARG A 95 -12.30 5.88 25.93
N THR A 96 -12.16 4.85 26.74
CA THR A 96 -11.45 3.60 26.40
C THR A 96 -12.39 2.46 26.00
N LYS A 97 -13.70 2.64 26.22
CA LYS A 97 -14.72 1.66 25.85
C LYS A 97 -14.83 1.58 24.32
N LEU A 98 -14.77 0.37 23.78
CA LEU A 98 -14.92 0.08 22.36
C LEU A 98 -16.29 0.54 21.84
N GLU A 99 -16.42 0.61 20.53
CA GLU A 99 -17.72 0.86 19.90
C GLU A 99 -18.59 -0.39 19.96
N PRO A 100 -19.93 -0.26 20.11
CA PRO A 100 -20.83 -1.41 20.27
C PRO A 100 -20.66 -2.48 19.17
N ASN A 101 -20.54 -2.07 17.91
CA ASN A 101 -20.33 -3.00 16.79
C ASN A 101 -19.02 -3.81 16.93
N VAL A 102 -17.98 -3.21 17.53
CA VAL A 102 -16.70 -3.88 17.77
C VAL A 102 -16.81 -4.79 18.99
N GLU A 103 -17.56 -4.40 20.03
CA GLU A 103 -17.85 -5.25 21.19
C GLU A 103 -18.59 -6.53 20.76
N ASP A 104 -19.62 -6.40 19.92
CA ASP A 104 -20.39 -7.53 19.38
C ASP A 104 -19.47 -8.50 18.61
N TRP A 105 -18.57 -7.97 17.76
CA TRP A 105 -17.61 -8.80 17.02
C TRP A 105 -16.59 -9.49 17.91
N VAL A 106 -16.15 -8.84 18.99
CA VAL A 106 -15.25 -9.45 19.97
C VAL A 106 -15.96 -10.57 20.72
N GLU A 107 -17.21 -10.35 21.16
CA GLU A 107 -18.02 -11.37 21.82
C GLU A 107 -18.29 -12.57 20.90
N GLU A 108 -18.63 -12.33 19.63
CA GLU A 108 -18.79 -13.39 18.63
C GLU A 108 -17.48 -14.19 18.44
N GLY A 109 -16.35 -13.50 18.33
CA GLY A 109 -15.03 -14.12 18.24
C GLY A 109 -14.68 -14.98 19.46
N GLU A 110 -14.99 -14.48 20.66
CA GLU A 110 -14.81 -15.23 21.90
C GLU A 110 -15.69 -16.48 21.95
N ASN A 111 -16.96 -16.37 21.54
CA ASN A 111 -17.90 -17.49 21.47
C ASN A 111 -17.42 -18.57 20.47
N ILE A 112 -16.95 -18.17 19.29
CA ILE A 112 -16.36 -19.09 18.31
C ILE A 112 -15.12 -19.77 18.90
N SER A 113 -14.23 -19.03 19.56
CA SER A 113 -13.04 -19.59 20.21
C SER A 113 -13.39 -20.58 21.32
N ALA A 114 -14.45 -20.31 22.08
CA ALA A 114 -14.92 -21.16 23.16
C ALA A 114 -15.56 -22.44 22.61
N GLN A 115 -16.31 -22.35 21.53
CA GLN A 115 -16.85 -23.51 20.82
C GLN A 115 -15.75 -24.39 20.23
N GLN A 116 -14.71 -23.79 19.61
CA GLN A 116 -13.56 -24.53 19.10
C GLN A 116 -12.77 -25.24 20.20
N ARG A 117 -12.67 -24.66 21.41
CA ARG A 117 -12.05 -25.32 22.57
C ARG A 117 -12.91 -26.44 23.17
N LYS A 118 -14.24 -26.32 23.11
CA LYS A 118 -15.19 -27.31 23.63
C LYS A 118 -15.40 -28.49 22.69
N ALA A 119 -15.42 -28.23 21.38
CA ALA A 119 -15.28 -29.28 20.40
C ALA A 119 -13.90 -29.90 20.62
N THR A 120 -13.82 -31.22 20.72
CA THR A 120 -12.56 -31.96 20.80
C THR A 120 -11.81 -31.78 19.48
N PHE A 121 -11.18 -30.62 19.30
CA PHE A 121 -10.64 -30.18 18.03
C PHE A 121 -9.37 -30.97 17.73
N LEU A 122 -9.45 -31.81 16.68
CA LEU A 122 -8.33 -32.53 16.06
C LEU A 122 -7.44 -31.56 15.23
N GLY A 123 -7.04 -30.44 15.84
CA GLY A 123 -6.14 -29.48 15.23
C GLY A 123 -4.70 -29.65 15.69
N LEU A 124 -3.78 -28.98 14.98
CA LEU A 124 -2.42 -28.80 15.48
C LEU A 124 -2.45 -27.93 16.76
N SER A 125 -1.49 -28.15 17.65
CA SER A 125 -1.28 -27.26 18.79
C SER A 125 -0.96 -25.84 18.32
N ASP A 126 -1.18 -24.83 19.17
CA ASP A 126 -0.87 -23.45 18.80
C ASP A 126 0.63 -23.28 18.49
N ASP A 127 1.49 -23.96 19.25
CA ASP A 127 2.93 -23.97 19.04
C ASP A 127 3.32 -24.58 17.68
N ASP A 128 2.74 -25.75 17.33
CA ASP A 128 2.99 -26.38 16.02
C ASP A 128 2.45 -25.52 14.86
N ARG A 129 1.30 -24.87 15.05
CA ARG A 129 0.71 -23.95 14.08
C ARG A 129 1.61 -22.73 13.89
N ASN A 130 2.13 -22.15 14.96
CA ASN A 130 3.05 -21.02 14.91
C ASN A 130 4.37 -21.41 14.23
N ALA A 131 4.92 -22.59 14.55
CA ALA A 131 6.10 -23.13 13.88
C ALA A 131 5.86 -23.31 12.38
N LEU A 132 4.69 -23.81 11.98
CA LEU A 132 4.31 -23.94 10.57
C LEU A 132 4.25 -22.57 9.86
N TRP A 133 3.63 -21.57 10.48
CA TRP A 133 3.53 -20.22 9.92
C TRP A 133 4.87 -19.49 9.86
N GLN A 134 5.81 -19.79 10.75
CA GLN A 134 7.18 -19.26 10.67
C GLN A 134 7.99 -19.93 9.55
N TRP A 135 7.79 -21.23 9.32
CA TRP A 135 8.47 -21.98 8.26
C TRP A 135 7.93 -21.66 6.86
N ALA A 136 6.61 -21.50 6.72
CA ALA A 136 5.93 -21.41 5.42
C ALA A 136 6.47 -20.29 4.49
N PRO A 137 6.74 -19.05 4.96
CA PRO A 137 7.31 -18.00 4.12
C PRO A 137 8.69 -18.38 3.56
N GLY A 138 9.54 -19.05 4.35
CA GLY A 138 10.87 -19.50 3.91
C GLY A 138 10.79 -20.54 2.80
N ALA A 139 9.92 -21.54 2.98
CA ALA A 139 9.67 -22.57 1.98
C ALA A 139 9.04 -22.01 0.70
N ALA A 140 8.04 -21.13 0.84
CA ALA A 140 7.39 -20.45 -0.28
C ALA A 140 8.39 -19.58 -1.06
N ASN A 141 9.23 -18.81 -0.36
CA ASN A 141 10.29 -18.02 -0.99
C ASN A 141 11.33 -18.90 -1.69
N GLY A 142 11.70 -20.04 -1.11
CA GLY A 142 12.60 -21.01 -1.74
C GLY A 142 12.01 -21.60 -3.03
N ALA A 143 10.72 -21.90 -3.06
CA ALA A 143 10.04 -22.35 -4.27
C ALA A 143 9.91 -21.22 -5.31
N ALA A 144 9.56 -20.00 -4.87
CA ALA A 144 9.43 -18.84 -5.74
C ALA A 144 10.75 -18.50 -6.45
N ARG A 145 11.90 -18.61 -5.76
CA ARG A 145 13.23 -18.33 -6.36
C ARG A 145 13.63 -19.29 -7.48
N LYS A 146 13.11 -20.51 -7.44
CA LYS A 146 13.35 -21.55 -8.47
C LYS A 146 12.49 -21.38 -9.71
N GLN A 147 11.44 -20.56 -9.63
CA GLN A 147 10.56 -20.31 -10.77
C GLN A 147 11.02 -19.11 -11.59
N LYS A 148 10.72 -19.16 -12.89
CA LYS A 148 10.93 -18.05 -13.82
C LYS A 148 9.65 -17.21 -13.86
N TRP A 149 9.64 -16.09 -13.15
CA TRP A 149 8.50 -15.16 -13.08
C TRP A 149 8.43 -14.25 -14.31
N GLY A 150 8.40 -14.84 -15.51
CA GLY A 150 8.43 -14.09 -16.78
C GLY A 150 9.80 -13.52 -17.16
N ALA A 151 10.87 -13.87 -16.42
CA ALA A 151 12.26 -13.57 -16.76
C ALA A 151 12.96 -14.76 -17.43
N ASP A 152 13.97 -14.51 -18.25
CA ASP A 152 14.72 -15.55 -18.97
C ASP A 152 15.49 -16.51 -18.04
N PHE A 153 15.86 -16.03 -16.84
CA PHE A 153 16.62 -16.77 -15.84
C PHE A 153 15.90 -16.79 -14.48
N THR A 154 16.11 -17.86 -13.73
CA THR A 154 15.66 -17.93 -12.32
C THR A 154 16.50 -17.00 -11.44
N LEU A 155 15.97 -16.60 -10.28
CA LEU A 155 16.70 -15.71 -9.36
C LEU A 155 17.96 -16.41 -8.80
N GLU A 156 17.92 -17.74 -8.65
CA GLU A 156 19.08 -18.54 -8.23
C GLU A 156 20.18 -18.59 -9.31
N GLU A 157 19.81 -18.65 -10.58
CA GLU A 157 20.75 -18.60 -11.72
C GLU A 157 21.39 -17.20 -11.83
N LYS A 158 20.64 -16.13 -11.58
CA LYS A 158 21.17 -14.76 -11.55
C LYS A 158 22.21 -14.57 -10.43
N GLN A 159 21.96 -15.13 -9.25
CA GLN A 159 22.88 -15.01 -8.10
C GLN A 159 24.13 -15.89 -8.23
N LYS A 160 24.05 -17.03 -8.93
CA LYS A 160 25.19 -17.94 -9.17
C LYS A 160 26.08 -17.53 -10.35
N GLY A 161 25.75 -16.41 -11.00
CA GLY A 161 26.38 -15.99 -12.24
C GLY A 161 25.79 -16.70 -13.45
N VAL A 162 25.54 -15.94 -14.52
CA VAL A 162 24.94 -16.40 -15.78
C VAL A 162 25.81 -17.46 -16.49
N GLU A 163 27.04 -17.67 -16.03
CA GLU A 163 27.99 -18.64 -16.58
C GLU A 163 27.60 -20.10 -16.30
N ASN A 164 26.86 -20.36 -15.21
CA ASN A 164 26.48 -21.71 -14.76
C ASN A 164 24.99 -22.05 -14.97
N VAL A 165 24.38 -21.52 -16.03
CA VAL A 165 22.97 -21.79 -16.36
C VAL A 165 22.82 -23.16 -17.02
N ALA A 166 22.11 -24.07 -16.37
CA ALA A 166 21.91 -25.46 -16.83
C ALA A 166 21.01 -25.56 -18.08
N THR A 167 20.17 -24.57 -18.34
CA THR A 167 19.39 -24.49 -19.59
C THR A 167 20.26 -23.85 -20.67
N GLY A 168 21.04 -24.66 -21.38
CA GLY A 168 22.05 -24.26 -22.38
C GLY A 168 21.57 -23.51 -23.62
N LEU A 169 20.71 -22.50 -23.50
CA LEU A 169 20.55 -21.43 -24.49
C LEU A 169 21.04 -20.12 -23.87
N ARG A 170 22.32 -19.81 -24.08
CA ARG A 170 22.90 -18.47 -23.85
C ARG A 170 22.24 -17.50 -24.83
N ARG A 171 21.13 -16.86 -24.44
CA ARG A 171 20.63 -15.70 -25.16
C ARG A 171 21.34 -14.48 -24.59
N GLN A 172 21.95 -13.70 -25.47
CA GLN A 172 22.80 -12.57 -25.10
C GLN A 172 21.98 -11.57 -24.30
N LEU A 173 22.48 -11.26 -23.10
CA LEU A 173 22.03 -10.13 -22.32
C LEU A 173 22.35 -8.89 -23.17
N ILE A 174 21.32 -8.20 -23.68
CA ILE A 174 21.48 -6.83 -24.13
C ILE A 174 21.58 -6.04 -22.82
N GLU A 175 22.80 -5.86 -22.35
CA GLU A 175 23.09 -4.91 -21.29
C GLU A 175 22.75 -3.52 -21.84
N PRO A 176 21.92 -2.72 -21.15
CA PRO A 176 21.81 -1.31 -21.48
C PRO A 176 23.21 -0.70 -21.35
N PRO A 177 23.65 0.13 -22.32
CA PRO A 177 25.01 0.63 -22.35
C PRO A 177 25.33 1.38 -21.06
N ASP A 178 26.41 0.96 -20.40
CA ASP A 178 27.04 1.68 -19.30
C ASP A 178 27.56 3.02 -19.84
N ASP A 179 26.88 4.10 -19.47
CA ASP A 179 27.36 5.47 -19.66
C ASP A 179 28.34 5.80 -18.54
N GLU A 180 29.54 5.24 -18.63
CA GLU A 180 30.71 5.67 -17.86
C GLU A 180 31.85 6.04 -18.82
N GLY A 181 31.98 7.35 -19.08
CA GLY A 181 33.24 7.97 -19.50
C GLY A 181 33.16 8.94 -20.67
N ASP A 182 32.75 10.19 -20.41
CA ASP A 182 33.34 11.34 -21.12
C ASP A 182 33.80 12.38 -20.10
N GLU A 183 35.11 12.65 -20.11
CA GLU A 183 35.77 13.64 -19.26
C GLU A 183 35.77 15.01 -19.95
N GLY A 184 35.11 15.99 -19.32
CA GLY A 184 35.52 17.41 -19.31
C GLY A 184 34.71 18.40 -20.18
N PRO A 185 34.68 19.73 -19.83
CA PRO A 185 35.48 20.42 -18.80
C PRO A 185 34.65 21.14 -17.70
N GLU A 186 35.38 21.52 -16.65
CA GLU A 186 35.00 22.41 -15.55
C GLU A 186 34.54 23.81 -16.06
N GLU A 187 33.38 24.32 -15.63
CA GLU A 187 33.13 25.78 -15.47
C GLU A 187 32.06 26.04 -14.36
N GLU A 188 32.56 26.65 -13.28
CA GLU A 188 31.99 27.72 -12.44
C GLU A 188 30.80 27.49 -11.48
N GLU A 189 31.10 27.75 -10.20
CA GLU A 189 30.22 27.96 -9.06
C GLU A 189 29.35 29.22 -9.26
N GLU A 190 28.03 29.11 -9.16
CA GLU A 190 27.18 30.22 -8.71
C GLU A 190 26.11 29.74 -7.72
N GLU A 191 26.30 30.15 -6.48
CA GLU A 191 25.42 30.06 -5.31
C GLU A 191 24.25 31.04 -5.47
N TYR A 192 23.00 30.56 -5.40
CA TYR A 192 21.82 31.41 -5.22
C TYR A 192 20.87 30.81 -4.18
N GLU A 193 21.02 31.29 -2.93
CA GLU A 193 19.96 31.40 -1.93
C GLU A 193 18.97 32.50 -2.34
N VAL A 194 17.67 32.19 -2.38
CA VAL A 194 16.55 33.16 -2.19
C VAL A 194 15.35 32.34 -1.68
N SER A 195 15.10 32.25 -0.37
CA SER A 195 14.28 33.12 0.50
C SER A 195 12.88 33.47 -0.04
N ASP A 196 11.86 33.03 0.70
CA ASP A 196 10.47 33.51 0.62
C ASP A 196 10.41 35.04 0.67
N GLU A 197 9.52 35.65 -0.12
CA GLU A 197 8.53 36.62 0.36
C GLU A 197 7.47 36.95 -0.72
N GLU A 198 6.29 37.32 -0.21
CA GLU A 198 4.98 37.53 -0.79
C GLU A 198 4.90 38.71 -1.79
N ASP A 199 4.03 38.63 -2.82
CA ASP A 199 2.80 39.44 -2.96
C ASP A 199 2.28 39.60 -4.42
N GLU A 200 0.96 39.36 -4.52
CA GLU A 200 -0.11 40.06 -5.26
C GLU A 200 0.05 40.56 -6.73
N ASP A 201 -0.83 39.99 -7.57
CA ASP A 201 -1.83 40.65 -8.42
C ASP A 201 -1.58 41.10 -9.89
N GLU A 202 -2.66 40.85 -10.64
CA GLU A 202 -3.19 41.52 -11.85
C GLU A 202 -2.83 41.06 -13.29
N GLU A 203 -3.83 40.38 -13.86
CA GLU A 203 -4.52 40.64 -15.14
C GLU A 203 -3.78 40.70 -16.51
N ALA A 204 -4.29 39.82 -17.38
CA ALA A 204 -4.79 40.09 -18.74
C ALA A 204 -3.80 40.31 -19.90
N ASP A 205 -3.92 39.40 -20.88
CA ASP A 205 -4.58 39.64 -22.19
C ASP A 205 -3.78 39.15 -23.41
N LYS A 206 -4.44 38.26 -24.16
CA LYS A 206 -4.37 38.01 -25.63
C LYS A 206 -3.05 37.54 -26.25
N MET A 207 -3.17 36.50 -27.10
CA MET A 207 -3.10 36.66 -28.56
C MET A 207 -3.60 35.38 -29.26
N ASP A 208 -4.72 35.51 -29.97
CA ASP A 208 -5.33 34.57 -30.92
C ASP A 208 -4.48 34.40 -32.19
N ILE A 209 -4.38 33.18 -32.73
CA ILE A 209 -4.19 32.93 -34.18
C ILE A 209 -5.06 31.75 -34.65
N GLU A 210 -6.26 32.12 -35.12
CA GLU A 210 -7.01 31.74 -36.33
C GLU A 210 -6.87 30.35 -37.02
N LYS A 211 -8.05 29.80 -37.37
CA LYS A 211 -8.34 28.53 -38.09
C LYS A 211 -8.30 28.69 -39.62
N GLN A 212 -7.88 27.65 -40.38
CA GLN A 212 -8.77 26.88 -41.29
C GLN A 212 -8.06 25.71 -42.07
N PRO A 213 -8.81 24.65 -42.48
CA PRO A 213 -8.33 23.41 -43.18
C PRO A 213 -8.78 23.35 -44.67
N PRO A 214 -8.93 22.19 -45.36
CA PRO A 214 -7.97 21.15 -45.79
C PRO A 214 -7.93 20.97 -47.34
N LYS A 215 -6.96 20.21 -47.89
CA LYS A 215 -7.03 19.67 -49.27
C LYS A 215 -6.61 18.20 -49.33
N SER A 216 -7.51 17.38 -49.85
CA SER A 216 -7.40 15.98 -50.23
C SER A 216 -6.62 15.80 -51.55
N GLU A 217 -5.90 14.69 -51.71
CA GLU A 217 -6.17 13.64 -52.73
C GLU A 217 -5.05 12.58 -52.87
N ALA A 218 -5.50 11.36 -53.19
CA ALA A 218 -4.81 10.28 -53.92
C ALA A 218 -4.11 9.11 -53.16
N SER A 219 -4.95 8.12 -52.81
CA SER A 219 -4.97 6.74 -53.36
C SER A 219 -3.96 5.65 -52.92
N PRO A 220 -4.37 4.36 -53.02
CA PRO A 220 -4.08 3.30 -52.05
C PRO A 220 -3.09 2.23 -52.56
N ALA A 221 -2.40 1.57 -51.64
CA ALA A 221 -1.69 0.33 -51.93
C ALA A 221 -1.85 -0.66 -50.75
N SER A 222 -2.53 -1.76 -51.03
CA SER A 222 -2.69 -2.92 -50.15
C SER A 222 -1.37 -3.67 -49.97
N THR A 223 -1.14 -4.25 -48.79
CA THR A 223 -0.35 -5.48 -48.64
C THR A 223 -0.72 -6.22 -47.36
N ASP A 224 -1.42 -7.33 -47.57
CA ASP A 224 -1.38 -8.62 -46.91
C ASP A 224 -0.86 -8.81 -45.46
N THR A 225 -1.83 -9.24 -44.64
CA THR A 225 -1.84 -10.47 -43.80
C THR A 225 -0.59 -10.86 -42.98
N ARG A 226 -0.75 -10.79 -41.65
CA ARG A 226 -0.30 -11.89 -40.76
C ARG A 226 -1.41 -12.28 -39.79
N SER A 227 -1.88 -13.50 -40.01
CA SER A 227 -2.82 -14.29 -39.21
C SER A 227 -2.43 -14.28 -37.73
N ALA A 228 -3.40 -13.91 -36.88
CA ALA A 228 -3.36 -14.19 -35.46
C ALA A 228 -3.45 -15.71 -35.25
N LEU A 229 -2.64 -16.21 -34.30
CA LEU A 229 -2.64 -17.59 -33.84
C LEU A 229 -3.99 -17.93 -33.16
N PRO A 230 -4.44 -19.20 -33.21
CA PRO A 230 -5.73 -19.61 -32.67
C PRO A 230 -5.72 -19.51 -31.13
N THR A 231 -6.58 -18.65 -30.60
CA THR A 231 -6.92 -18.59 -29.17
C THR A 231 -7.45 -19.96 -28.75
N ALA A 232 -6.70 -20.68 -27.92
CA ALA A 232 -7.19 -21.88 -27.26
C ALA A 232 -8.50 -21.52 -26.55
N GLY A 233 -9.58 -22.23 -26.91
CA GLY A 233 -10.95 -21.89 -26.57
C GLY A 233 -11.13 -21.58 -25.09
N GLN A 234 -11.52 -20.35 -24.80
CA GLN A 234 -12.02 -19.97 -23.49
C GLN A 234 -13.27 -20.82 -23.20
N MET A 235 -13.28 -21.56 -22.10
CA MET A 235 -14.45 -22.33 -21.70
C MET A 235 -15.62 -21.38 -21.42
N ASN A 236 -16.81 -21.76 -21.87
CA ASN A 236 -18.02 -20.96 -21.66
C ASN A 236 -18.23 -20.69 -20.16
N LEU A 237 -18.54 -19.43 -19.81
CA LEU A 237 -18.72 -18.96 -18.43
C LEU A 237 -19.78 -19.76 -17.66
N GLU A 238 -20.78 -20.30 -18.36
CA GLU A 238 -21.78 -21.18 -17.77
C GLU A 238 -21.18 -22.47 -17.22
N THR A 239 -20.15 -22.99 -17.88
CA THR A 239 -19.44 -24.21 -17.42
C THR A 239 -18.58 -23.92 -16.19
N LEU A 240 -17.94 -22.74 -16.14
CA LEU A 240 -17.20 -22.29 -14.96
C LEU A 240 -18.12 -22.07 -13.75
N HIS A 241 -19.26 -21.39 -13.95
CA HIS A 241 -20.22 -21.16 -12.88
C HIS A 241 -20.81 -22.48 -12.34
N LYS A 242 -21.08 -23.44 -13.23
CA LYS A 242 -21.56 -24.77 -12.85
C LYS A 242 -20.50 -25.56 -12.05
N PHE A 243 -19.24 -25.48 -12.44
CA PHE A 243 -18.14 -26.11 -11.71
C PHE A 243 -17.98 -25.50 -10.32
N MET A 244 -18.05 -24.17 -10.20
CA MET A 244 -17.91 -23.48 -8.90
C MET A 244 -19.09 -23.74 -7.95
N THR A 245 -20.29 -23.92 -8.49
CA THR A 245 -21.50 -24.10 -7.66
C THR A 245 -21.80 -25.56 -7.33
N THR A 246 -21.43 -26.50 -8.19
CA THR A 246 -21.80 -27.92 -8.05
C THR A 246 -20.62 -28.90 -7.99
N GLY A 247 -19.38 -28.42 -8.17
CA GLY A 247 -18.16 -29.21 -7.99
C GLY A 247 -17.96 -30.36 -9.00
N ARG A 248 -18.60 -30.29 -10.18
CA ARG A 248 -18.35 -31.19 -11.31
C ARG A 248 -18.28 -30.43 -12.62
#